data_AF-A0A495ZRG7-F1
#
_entry.id   AF-A0A495ZRG7-F1
#
_cell.length_a   1.000
_cell.length_b   1.000
_cell.length_c   1.000
_cell.angle_alpha   90.00
_cell.angle_beta   90.00
_cell.angle_gamma   90.00
#
_symmetry.space_group_name_H-M   'P 1'
#
loop_
_entity.id
_entity.type
_entity.pdbx_description
1 polymer ?
#
loop_
_entity_poly.entity_id
_entity_poly.type
_entity_poly.pdbx_seq_one_letter_code
_entity_poly.pdbx_strand_id
1 'polypeptide(L)'
;MTPEQKFFFDLRGWILLPSVLSASEIEEMKAEVYAGARHSYQGALQNLLDHPALVGILNEILADERFIFDDCYGFRCENSVTTVRKPGWRTSSDSGTAVPHVVRPPQQANAMRYQVAGGKIFAGLTRVIWELEEVKAGQGGTTFLSGSHKAHFDYGGPDPYRPNISESPWENKIRDMMEDYSCPPGSVLIFTESVIHATNDWTNPDNPRCAVFNCYNSIWAQWFRLNLSHEIIEKMPPKRQSLFRGTWAIGGGPGGNRAYSLENNTT
;
A
#
# COMPACT_ATOMS: atom_id res chain seq x y z
N MET A 1 10.26 1.34 12.49
CA MET A 1 10.41 -0.09 12.09
C MET A 1 11.43 -0.75 13.00
N THR A 2 11.14 -1.92 13.57
CA THR A 2 12.14 -2.69 14.34
C THR A 2 13.18 -3.32 13.40
N PRO A 3 14.37 -3.72 13.88
CA PRO A 3 15.34 -4.44 13.05
C PRO A 3 14.78 -5.72 12.42
N GLU A 4 13.93 -6.45 13.16
CA GLU A 4 13.24 -7.65 12.66
C GLU A 4 12.27 -7.31 11.51
N GLN A 5 11.41 -6.30 11.70
CA GLN A 5 10.50 -5.85 10.65
C GLN A 5 11.28 -5.41 9.40
N LYS A 6 12.38 -4.69 9.58
CA LYS A 6 13.27 -4.24 8.50
C LYS A 6 13.86 -5.42 7.74
N PHE A 7 14.36 -6.42 8.46
CA PHE A 7 14.90 -7.64 7.87
C PHE A 7 13.83 -8.40 7.05
N PHE A 8 12.64 -8.62 7.60
CA PHE A 8 11.59 -9.35 6.89
C PHE A 8 10.99 -8.58 5.71
N PHE A 9 10.86 -7.26 5.82
CA PHE A 9 10.45 -6.44 4.68
C PHE A 9 11.49 -6.48 3.57
N ASP A 10 12.78 -6.37 3.91
CA ASP A 10 13.83 -6.53 2.91
C ASP A 10 13.79 -7.93 2.30
N LEU A 11 13.69 -8.99 3.10
CA LEU A 11 13.68 -10.36 2.60
C LEU A 11 12.49 -10.65 1.67
N ARG A 12 11.27 -10.25 2.06
CA ARG A 12 10.03 -10.67 1.41
C ARG A 12 9.42 -9.63 0.48
N GLY A 13 9.66 -8.35 0.71
CA GLY A 13 9.00 -7.23 0.04
C GLY A 13 7.66 -6.84 0.68
N TRP A 14 7.29 -7.51 1.78
CA TRP A 14 6.07 -7.27 2.53
C TRP A 14 6.24 -7.65 4.00
N ILE A 15 5.41 -7.07 4.87
CA ILE A 15 5.28 -7.41 6.29
C ILE A 15 3.82 -7.29 6.75
N LEU A 16 3.47 -8.02 7.80
CA LEU A 16 2.19 -7.96 8.48
C LEU A 16 2.42 -7.51 9.93
N LEU A 17 1.66 -6.53 10.39
CA LEU A 17 1.56 -6.15 11.80
C LEU A 17 0.19 -6.60 12.32
N PRO A 18 0.14 -7.61 13.21
CA PRO A 18 -1.13 -8.15 13.70
C PRO A 18 -1.78 -7.23 14.74
N SER A 19 -3.12 -7.15 14.73
CA SER A 19 -3.93 -6.51 15.79
C SER A 19 -3.48 -5.09 16.18
N VAL A 20 -3.21 -4.24 15.19
CA VAL A 20 -2.75 -2.87 15.43
C VAL A 20 -3.88 -1.99 15.96
N LEU A 21 -5.09 -2.16 15.43
CA LEU A 21 -6.28 -1.42 15.86
C LEU A 21 -6.91 -2.07 17.10
N SER A 22 -7.45 -1.24 17.99
CA SER A 22 -8.32 -1.66 19.08
C SER A 22 -9.70 -2.12 18.57
N ALA A 23 -10.45 -2.86 19.40
CA ALA A 23 -11.79 -3.31 19.05
C ALA A 23 -12.75 -2.17 18.68
N SER A 24 -12.67 -1.03 19.38
CA SER A 24 -13.50 0.15 19.08
C SER A 24 -13.13 0.79 17.75
N GLU A 25 -11.83 0.89 17.43
CA GLU A 25 -11.38 1.42 16.14
C GLU A 25 -11.83 0.50 15.00
N ILE A 26 -11.71 -0.82 15.17
CA ILE A 26 -12.14 -1.80 14.17
C ILE A 26 -13.63 -1.60 13.83
N GLU A 27 -14.49 -1.54 14.85
CA GLU A 27 -15.93 -1.38 14.63
C GLU A 27 -16.28 -0.02 14.03
N GLU A 28 -15.60 1.05 14.42
CA GLU A 28 -15.77 2.38 13.82
C GLU A 28 -15.37 2.39 12.32
N MET A 29 -14.22 1.80 11.97
CA MET A 29 -13.78 1.70 10.57
C MET A 29 -14.72 0.82 9.74
N LYS A 30 -15.18 -0.31 10.29
CA LYS A 30 -16.14 -1.20 9.62
C LYS A 30 -17.46 -0.49 9.34
N ALA A 31 -17.97 0.28 10.30
CA ALA A 31 -19.22 1.02 10.15
C ALA A 31 -19.15 1.97 8.94
N GLU A 32 -18.05 2.70 8.76
CA GLU A 32 -17.84 3.59 7.61
C GLU A 32 -17.80 2.81 6.28
N VAL A 33 -17.03 1.71 6.21
CA VAL A 33 -16.92 0.91 4.99
C VAL A 33 -18.26 0.27 4.61
N TYR A 34 -18.99 -0.31 5.58
CA TYR A 34 -20.30 -0.92 5.32
C TYR A 34 -21.39 0.12 5.03
N ALA A 35 -21.25 1.35 5.50
CA ALA A 35 -22.10 2.48 5.12
C ALA A 35 -21.82 2.99 3.69
N GLY A 36 -20.80 2.45 3.01
CA GLY A 36 -20.50 2.75 1.62
C GLY A 36 -19.37 3.76 1.39
N ALA A 37 -18.56 4.04 2.42
CA ALA A 37 -17.31 4.76 2.23
C ALA A 37 -16.42 4.00 1.22
N ARG A 38 -15.90 4.72 0.22
CA ARG A 38 -15.15 4.16 -0.92
C ARG A 38 -13.64 4.31 -0.80
N HIS A 39 -13.18 5.12 0.16
CA HIS A 39 -11.77 5.40 0.39
C HIS A 39 -11.55 5.95 1.81
N SER A 40 -10.31 5.88 2.29
CA SER A 40 -9.92 6.30 3.64
C SER A 40 -9.99 7.80 3.90
N TYR A 41 -10.29 8.62 2.89
CA TYR A 41 -10.47 10.06 3.06
C TYR A 41 -11.81 10.44 3.72
N GLN A 42 -12.69 9.47 4.01
CA GLN A 42 -14.05 9.69 4.53
C GLN A 42 -14.13 9.35 6.02
N GLY A 43 -14.74 10.26 6.79
CA GLY A 43 -15.11 10.02 8.18
C GLY A 43 -13.94 9.55 9.04
N ALA A 44 -14.21 8.55 9.89
CA ALA A 44 -13.22 8.01 10.81
C ALA A 44 -12.06 7.28 10.10
N LEU A 45 -12.24 6.82 8.85
CA LEU A 45 -11.19 6.13 8.08
C LEU A 45 -9.95 7.00 7.85
N GLN A 46 -10.05 8.32 8.00
CA GLN A 46 -8.90 9.21 7.92
C GLN A 46 -7.84 8.90 8.97
N ASN A 47 -8.23 8.31 10.10
CA ASN A 47 -7.29 7.88 11.14
C ASN A 47 -6.34 6.77 10.67
N LEU A 48 -6.72 6.01 9.63
CA LEU A 48 -5.87 4.97 9.04
C LEU A 48 -4.78 5.52 8.11
N LEU A 49 -4.92 6.76 7.63
CA LEU A 49 -3.97 7.37 6.69
C LEU A 49 -2.60 7.60 7.31
N ASP A 50 -2.58 7.86 8.62
CA ASP A 50 -1.39 8.24 9.38
C ASP A 50 -1.38 7.65 10.80
N HIS A 51 -1.93 6.45 10.96
CA HIS A 51 -1.89 5.71 12.21
C HIS A 51 -0.43 5.58 12.71
N PRO A 52 -0.12 5.78 14.01
CA PRO A 52 1.26 5.83 14.50
C PRO A 52 2.12 4.61 14.16
N ALA A 53 1.55 3.40 14.24
CA ALA A 53 2.25 2.17 13.86
C ALA A 53 2.64 2.12 12.37
N LEU A 54 1.84 2.75 11.50
CA LEU A 54 2.11 2.85 10.07
C LEU A 54 3.17 3.92 9.78
N VAL A 55 3.05 5.11 10.39
CA VAL A 55 3.97 6.25 10.18
C VAL A 55 5.42 5.83 10.42
N GLY A 56 5.69 5.04 11.46
CA GLY A 56 7.03 4.56 11.77
C GLY A 56 7.61 3.54 10.77
N ILE A 57 6.77 2.89 9.95
CA ILE A 57 7.21 2.04 8.84
C ILE A 57 7.41 2.90 7.59
N LEU A 58 6.46 3.77 7.26
CA LEU A 58 6.53 4.62 6.06
C LEU A 58 7.72 5.58 6.11
N ASN A 59 8.03 6.16 7.27
CA ASN A 59 9.25 6.95 7.45
C ASN A 59 10.53 6.12 7.21
N GLU A 60 10.50 4.83 7.53
CA GLU A 60 11.68 3.98 7.34
C GLU A 60 11.91 3.61 5.87
N ILE A 61 10.86 3.45 5.08
CA ILE A 61 10.96 2.90 3.72
C ILE A 61 10.69 3.93 2.59
N LEU A 62 10.10 5.09 2.90
CA LEU A 62 9.75 6.13 1.91
C LEU A 62 10.43 7.47 2.14
N ALA A 63 10.67 7.84 3.40
CA ALA A 63 11.18 9.16 3.74
C ALA A 63 12.72 9.19 3.76
N ASP A 64 13.26 10.32 3.31
CA ASP A 64 14.63 10.71 3.63
C ASP A 64 14.64 11.33 5.04
N GLU A 65 15.61 10.93 5.87
CA GLU A 65 15.68 11.33 7.29
C GLU A 65 15.70 12.85 7.48
N ARG A 66 16.25 13.60 6.51
CA ARG A 66 16.30 15.08 6.55
C ARG A 66 14.95 15.74 6.32
N PHE A 67 13.94 14.97 5.90
CA PHE A 67 12.59 15.43 5.56
C PHE A 67 11.51 14.83 6.47
N ILE A 68 11.93 14.27 7.62
CA ILE A 68 11.01 13.88 8.69
C ILE A 68 10.88 15.07 9.63
N PHE A 69 9.66 15.61 9.74
CA PHE A 69 9.36 16.77 10.57
C PHE A 69 8.18 16.47 11.51
N ASP A 70 8.06 17.27 12.57
CA ASP A 70 6.97 17.12 13.53
C ASP A 70 5.63 17.61 12.97
N ASP A 71 5.67 18.60 12.07
CA ASP A 71 4.51 19.32 11.53
C ASP A 71 4.01 18.77 10.19
N CYS A 72 4.76 17.89 9.51
CA CYS A 72 4.38 17.29 8.24
C CYS A 72 5.03 15.91 8.00
N TYR A 73 4.45 15.11 7.11
CA TYR A 73 4.95 13.77 6.79
C TYR A 73 6.05 13.79 5.73
N GLY A 74 7.05 12.91 5.86
CA GLY A 74 8.13 12.71 4.89
C GLY A 74 7.74 11.84 3.68
N PHE A 75 6.45 11.50 3.56
CA PHE A 75 5.86 10.66 2.53
C PHE A 75 4.48 11.20 2.15
N ARG A 76 3.91 10.68 1.06
CA ARG A 76 2.62 11.10 0.52
C ARG A 76 1.67 9.92 0.39
N CYS A 77 0.36 10.20 0.46
CA CYS A 77 -0.69 9.25 0.10
C CYS A 77 -1.22 9.61 -1.29
N GLU A 78 -1.19 8.66 -2.23
CA GLU A 78 -1.57 8.90 -3.63
C GLU A 78 -2.92 8.33 -3.99
N ASN A 79 -3.33 7.24 -3.34
CA ASN A 79 -4.53 6.52 -3.69
C ASN A 79 -5.11 5.83 -2.46
N SER A 80 -6.43 5.76 -2.38
CA SER A 80 -7.13 4.96 -1.39
C SER A 80 -8.39 4.35 -1.99
N VAL A 81 -8.68 3.11 -1.62
CA VAL A 81 -9.87 2.34 -2.02
C VAL A 81 -10.30 1.45 -0.87
N THR A 82 -11.60 1.33 -0.62
CA THR A 82 -12.17 0.31 0.27
C THR A 82 -12.71 -0.86 -0.54
N THR A 83 -12.77 -2.04 0.07
CA THR A 83 -13.39 -3.21 -0.54
C THR A 83 -14.14 -4.03 0.49
N VAL A 84 -15.29 -4.56 0.06
CA VAL A 84 -16.05 -5.58 0.79
C VAL A 84 -16.23 -6.77 -0.14
N ARG A 85 -15.60 -7.89 0.19
CA ARG A 85 -15.77 -9.15 -0.54
C ARG A 85 -16.60 -10.10 0.30
N LYS A 86 -17.84 -10.33 -0.12
CA LYS A 86 -18.75 -11.26 0.57
C LYS A 86 -18.27 -12.70 0.38
N PRO A 87 -18.69 -13.64 1.26
CA PRO A 87 -18.47 -15.07 1.02
C PRO A 87 -18.84 -15.49 -0.41
N GLY A 88 -17.91 -16.14 -1.11
CA GLY A 88 -18.08 -16.57 -2.51
C GLY A 88 -17.79 -15.51 -3.56
N TRP A 89 -17.28 -14.33 -3.20
CA TRP A 89 -16.83 -13.30 -4.14
C TRP A 89 -15.73 -13.84 -5.06
N ARG A 90 -15.85 -13.57 -6.36
CA ARG A 90 -14.92 -14.06 -7.39
C ARG A 90 -14.24 -12.93 -8.13
N THR A 91 -12.95 -13.12 -8.40
CA THR A 91 -12.12 -12.15 -9.08
C THR A 91 -12.56 -11.92 -10.52
N SER A 92 -13.10 -12.97 -11.17
CA SER A 92 -13.59 -12.92 -12.55
C SER A 92 -14.87 -12.09 -12.75
N SER A 93 -15.68 -11.90 -11.70
CA SER A 93 -16.92 -11.13 -11.77
C SER A 93 -16.76 -9.66 -11.39
N ASP A 94 -15.79 -9.32 -10.55
CA ASP A 94 -15.81 -8.08 -9.77
C ASP A 94 -14.52 -7.23 -9.89
N SER A 95 -13.93 -7.16 -11.09
CA SER A 95 -12.83 -6.23 -11.45
C SER A 95 -11.53 -6.34 -10.64
N GLY A 96 -11.28 -7.46 -9.98
CA GLY A 96 -10.00 -7.71 -9.30
C GLY A 96 -8.89 -8.13 -10.27
N THR A 97 -7.64 -7.78 -9.96
CA THR A 97 -6.48 -8.24 -10.75
C THR A 97 -6.04 -9.64 -10.32
N ALA A 98 -6.69 -10.66 -10.89
CA ALA A 98 -6.46 -12.09 -10.58
C ALA A 98 -5.10 -12.63 -11.06
N VAL A 99 -4.56 -12.02 -12.11
CA VAL A 99 -3.25 -12.38 -12.64
C VAL A 99 -2.18 -11.75 -11.74
N PRO A 100 -1.23 -12.53 -11.20
CA PRO A 100 -0.14 -11.98 -10.41
C PRO A 100 0.64 -10.94 -11.21
N HIS A 101 0.80 -9.77 -10.61
CA HIS A 101 1.28 -8.57 -11.27
C HIS A 101 2.27 -7.80 -10.41
N VAL A 102 3.00 -6.90 -11.05
CA VAL A 102 4.09 -6.13 -10.46
C VAL A 102 4.26 -4.83 -11.24
N VAL A 103 4.70 -3.78 -10.56
CA VAL A 103 5.01 -2.51 -11.20
C VAL A 103 6.42 -2.54 -11.79
N ARG A 104 6.51 -2.31 -13.10
CA ARG A 104 7.75 -2.18 -13.89
C ARG A 104 8.74 -3.36 -13.76
N PRO A 105 8.36 -4.59 -14.17
CA PRO A 105 9.28 -5.72 -14.23
C PRO A 105 10.18 -5.73 -15.50
N PRO A 106 11.24 -6.55 -15.51
CA PRO A 106 11.96 -6.96 -14.30
C PRO A 106 12.42 -5.71 -13.56
N GLN A 107 12.90 -5.83 -12.32
CA GLN A 107 13.19 -4.64 -11.50
C GLN A 107 14.17 -3.68 -12.18
N GLN A 108 13.63 -2.53 -12.61
CA GLN A 108 14.35 -1.46 -13.32
C GLN A 108 14.56 -0.24 -12.43
N ALA A 109 15.70 0.44 -12.62
CA ALA A 109 15.99 1.69 -11.92
C ALA A 109 14.92 2.76 -12.22
N ASN A 110 14.23 3.22 -11.18
CA ASN A 110 13.27 4.32 -11.23
C ASN A 110 13.03 4.86 -9.81
N ALA A 111 12.36 6.02 -9.70
CA ALA A 111 12.14 6.70 -8.41
C ALA A 111 11.27 5.92 -7.40
N MET A 112 10.54 4.90 -7.84
CA MET A 112 9.65 4.08 -6.99
C MET A 112 10.17 2.65 -6.79
N ARG A 113 11.32 2.31 -7.36
CA ARG A 113 11.90 0.96 -7.26
C ARG A 113 12.24 0.62 -5.81
N TYR A 114 12.02 -0.63 -5.42
CA TYR A 114 12.67 -1.18 -4.23
C TYR A 114 14.21 -1.22 -4.37
N GLN A 115 14.91 -0.61 -3.44
CA GLN A 115 16.36 -0.74 -3.30
C GLN A 115 16.82 -0.50 -1.87
N VAL A 116 17.99 -1.04 -1.54
CA VAL A 116 18.71 -0.73 -0.30
C VAL A 116 20.02 -0.07 -0.65
N ALA A 117 20.25 1.12 -0.11
CA ALA A 117 21.50 1.85 -0.27
C ALA A 117 21.85 2.56 1.03
N GLY A 118 23.12 2.49 1.45
CA GLY A 118 23.57 3.11 2.70
C GLY A 118 22.85 2.59 3.96
N GLY A 119 22.37 1.33 3.94
CA GLY A 119 21.60 0.75 5.04
C GLY A 119 20.15 1.24 5.14
N LYS A 120 19.66 2.04 4.18
CA LYS A 120 18.28 2.54 4.12
C LYS A 120 17.49 1.83 3.02
N ILE A 121 16.23 1.49 3.32
CA ILE A 121 15.28 0.97 2.34
C ILE A 121 14.64 2.17 1.62
N PHE A 122 14.56 2.08 0.29
CA PHE A 122 13.76 2.95 -0.55
C PHE A 122 12.78 2.07 -1.29
N ALA A 123 11.48 2.20 -0.97
CA ALA A 123 10.42 1.35 -1.50
C ALA A 123 9.24 2.23 -1.94
N GLY A 124 9.47 3.13 -2.90
CA GLY A 124 8.38 3.95 -3.44
C GLY A 124 7.23 3.11 -3.98
N LEU A 125 6.07 3.73 -4.12
CA LEU A 125 4.82 3.04 -4.45
C LEU A 125 4.57 1.82 -3.52
N THR A 126 4.40 2.08 -2.23
CA THR A 126 4.10 1.08 -1.21
C THR A 126 2.60 1.03 -0.95
N ARG A 127 2.03 -0.18 -0.94
CA ARG A 127 0.66 -0.43 -0.52
C ARG A 127 0.56 -0.75 0.95
N VAL A 128 -0.54 -0.32 1.52
CA VAL A 128 -0.96 -0.61 2.89
C VAL A 128 -2.39 -1.13 2.83
N ILE A 129 -2.63 -2.28 3.44
CA ILE A 129 -3.95 -2.90 3.56
C ILE A 129 -4.28 -3.03 5.03
N TRP A 130 -5.31 -2.31 5.48
CA TRP A 130 -5.93 -2.54 6.77
C TRP A 130 -6.99 -3.62 6.62
N GLU A 131 -6.77 -4.77 7.27
CA GLU A 131 -7.75 -5.86 7.32
C GLU A 131 -8.64 -5.64 8.55
N LEU A 132 -9.92 -5.34 8.30
CA LEU A 132 -10.89 -5.02 9.36
C LEU A 132 -11.67 -6.26 9.82
N GLU A 133 -11.50 -7.39 9.14
CA GLU A 133 -12.06 -8.69 9.50
C GLU A 133 -10.96 -9.75 9.53
N GLU A 134 -11.25 -10.93 10.08
CA GLU A 134 -10.30 -12.04 10.09
C GLU A 134 -9.99 -12.48 8.66
N VAL A 135 -8.69 -12.66 8.38
CA VAL A 135 -8.19 -13.29 7.16
C VAL A 135 -7.53 -14.60 7.53
N LYS A 136 -7.92 -15.67 6.84
CA LYS A 136 -7.32 -17.00 6.96
C LYS A 136 -6.54 -17.30 5.68
N ALA A 137 -5.32 -17.81 5.83
CA ALA A 137 -4.49 -18.24 4.72
C ALA A 137 -5.23 -19.28 3.86
N GLY A 138 -5.05 -19.23 2.54
CA GLY A 138 -5.77 -20.09 1.59
C GLY A 138 -7.23 -19.71 1.35
N GLN A 139 -7.74 -18.60 1.92
CA GLN A 139 -9.15 -18.21 1.80
C GLN A 139 -9.41 -16.87 1.10
N GLY A 140 -8.46 -16.38 0.31
CA GLY A 140 -8.69 -15.22 -0.56
C GLY A 140 -8.10 -13.88 -0.09
N GLY A 141 -7.16 -13.93 0.86
CA GLY A 141 -6.28 -12.82 1.17
C GLY A 141 -5.46 -12.36 -0.05
N THR A 142 -4.71 -11.28 0.09
CA THR A 142 -3.72 -10.92 -0.95
C THR A 142 -2.57 -11.93 -0.91
N THR A 143 -2.09 -12.39 -2.07
CA THR A 143 -0.91 -13.29 -2.11
C THR A 143 0.31 -12.58 -2.66
N PHE A 144 1.50 -13.07 -2.29
CA PHE A 144 2.78 -12.48 -2.69
C PHE A 144 3.79 -13.55 -3.13
N LEU A 145 4.54 -13.30 -4.19
CA LEU A 145 5.76 -14.05 -4.47
C LEU A 145 6.93 -13.38 -3.72
N SER A 146 7.17 -13.80 -2.48
CA SER A 146 8.18 -13.16 -1.62
C SER A 146 9.56 -13.11 -2.28
N GLY A 147 10.25 -11.99 -2.12
CA GLY A 147 11.59 -11.79 -2.67
C GLY A 147 11.61 -11.31 -4.13
N SER A 148 10.48 -11.36 -4.84
CA SER A 148 10.43 -10.98 -6.25
C SER A 148 10.66 -9.48 -6.50
N HIS A 149 10.54 -8.64 -5.46
CA HIS A 149 10.90 -7.22 -5.50
C HIS A 149 12.39 -6.95 -5.71
N LYS A 150 13.22 -7.99 -5.67
CA LYS A 150 14.64 -7.94 -6.04
C LYS A 150 14.96 -8.73 -7.32
N ALA A 151 13.94 -9.26 -8.01
CA ALA A 151 14.14 -10.04 -9.22
C ALA A 151 14.59 -9.15 -10.39
N HIS A 152 15.82 -9.39 -10.85
CA HIS A 152 16.43 -8.69 -11.99
C HIS A 152 16.30 -9.44 -13.32
N PHE A 153 15.81 -10.68 -13.26
CA PHE A 153 15.52 -11.51 -14.43
C PHE A 153 14.01 -11.56 -14.67
N ASP A 154 13.61 -11.77 -15.92
CA ASP A 154 12.20 -12.00 -16.23
C ASP A 154 11.69 -13.30 -15.61
N TYR A 155 10.36 -13.45 -15.62
CA TYR A 155 9.66 -14.65 -15.17
C TYR A 155 9.24 -15.54 -16.35
N GLY A 156 10.02 -15.56 -17.43
CA GLY A 156 9.90 -16.51 -18.54
C GLY A 156 8.86 -16.18 -19.61
N GLY A 157 8.15 -15.06 -19.51
CA GLY A 157 7.19 -14.62 -20.53
C GLY A 157 7.87 -14.08 -21.80
N PRO A 158 7.14 -13.98 -22.93
CA PRO A 158 7.70 -13.51 -24.21
C PRO A 158 8.04 -12.02 -24.21
N ASP A 159 7.41 -11.23 -23.34
CA ASP A 159 7.70 -9.82 -23.13
C ASP A 159 8.29 -9.62 -21.72
N PRO A 160 9.59 -9.29 -21.60
CA PRO A 160 10.22 -9.09 -20.30
C PRO A 160 9.65 -7.88 -19.53
N TYR A 161 8.98 -6.93 -20.20
CA TYR A 161 8.45 -5.71 -19.59
C TYR A 161 6.96 -5.77 -19.24
N ARG A 162 6.29 -6.86 -19.59
CA ARG A 162 4.87 -7.06 -19.27
C ARG A 162 4.66 -6.90 -17.76
N PRO A 163 3.65 -6.19 -17.24
CA PRO A 163 3.51 -5.95 -15.80
C PRO A 163 2.83 -7.09 -15.03
N ASN A 164 2.82 -8.31 -15.56
CA ASN A 164 2.18 -9.47 -14.96
C ASN A 164 2.66 -10.79 -15.58
N ILE A 165 2.43 -11.88 -14.87
CA ILE A 165 2.97 -13.20 -15.25
C ILE A 165 2.22 -13.90 -16.38
N SER A 166 1.22 -13.27 -17.01
CA SER A 166 0.49 -13.91 -18.11
C SER A 166 1.43 -14.26 -19.26
N GLU A 167 1.12 -15.37 -19.94
CA GLU A 167 1.93 -15.95 -21.02
C GLU A 167 3.29 -16.52 -20.56
N SER A 168 3.61 -16.47 -19.25
CA SER A 168 4.75 -17.21 -18.73
C SER A 168 4.48 -18.72 -18.79
N PRO A 169 5.40 -19.54 -19.32
CA PRO A 169 5.32 -21.00 -19.22
C PRO A 169 5.48 -21.50 -17.78
N TRP A 170 5.83 -20.61 -16.84
CA TRP A 170 6.00 -20.92 -15.41
C TRP A 170 4.83 -20.44 -14.56
N GLU A 171 3.75 -19.89 -15.16
CA GLU A 171 2.64 -19.27 -14.43
C GLU A 171 2.12 -20.15 -13.29
N ASN A 172 1.82 -21.42 -13.54
CA ASN A 172 1.33 -22.35 -12.50
C ASN A 172 2.34 -22.53 -11.37
N LYS A 173 3.63 -22.72 -11.70
CA LYS A 173 4.69 -22.87 -10.69
C LYS A 173 4.86 -21.61 -9.84
N ILE A 174 4.73 -20.43 -10.48
CA ILE A 174 4.78 -19.15 -9.77
C ILE A 174 3.59 -19.03 -8.82
N ARG A 175 2.38 -19.38 -9.27
CA ARG A 175 1.16 -19.40 -8.43
C ARG A 175 1.30 -20.34 -7.24
N ASP A 176 1.83 -21.54 -7.44
CA ASP A 176 2.09 -22.53 -6.38
C ASP A 176 3.09 -22.02 -5.32
N MET A 177 3.98 -21.09 -5.70
CA MET A 177 4.96 -20.46 -4.81
C MET A 177 4.47 -19.19 -4.13
N MET A 178 3.29 -18.68 -4.48
CA MET A 178 2.78 -17.47 -3.84
C MET A 178 2.39 -17.76 -2.38
N GLU A 179 2.84 -16.90 -1.49
CA GLU A 179 2.56 -16.97 -0.05
C GLU A 179 1.26 -16.24 0.30
N ASP A 180 0.51 -16.85 1.20
CA ASP A 180 -0.66 -16.32 1.88
C ASP A 180 -0.32 -15.81 3.29
N TYR A 181 -1.26 -15.12 3.93
CA TYR A 181 -1.17 -14.73 5.34
C TYR A 181 -2.49 -15.03 6.08
N SER A 182 -2.38 -15.18 7.39
CA SER A 182 -3.52 -15.14 8.30
C SER A 182 -3.35 -13.97 9.27
N CYS A 183 -4.42 -13.26 9.58
CA CYS A 183 -4.39 -12.18 10.55
C CYS A 183 -5.75 -11.96 11.23
N PRO A 184 -5.75 -11.53 12.49
CA PRO A 184 -6.97 -11.08 13.15
C PRO A 184 -7.44 -9.72 12.62
N PRO A 185 -8.70 -9.33 12.87
CA PRO A 185 -9.20 -7.99 12.61
C PRO A 185 -8.31 -6.89 13.19
N GLY A 186 -8.19 -5.77 12.47
CA GLY A 186 -7.37 -4.63 12.88
C GLY A 186 -5.89 -4.76 12.55
N SER A 187 -5.50 -5.78 11.79
CA SER A 187 -4.12 -5.96 11.33
C SER A 187 -3.81 -5.08 10.12
N VAL A 188 -2.54 -4.75 9.92
CA VAL A 188 -2.08 -3.99 8.75
C VAL A 188 -0.96 -4.71 8.00
N LEU A 189 -1.18 -4.89 6.71
CA LEU A 189 -0.24 -5.49 5.78
C LEU A 189 0.39 -4.41 4.90
N ILE A 190 1.70 -4.42 4.76
CA ILE A 190 2.47 -3.37 4.07
C ILE A 190 3.39 -4.04 3.06
N PHE A 191 3.32 -3.65 1.79
CA PHE A 191 4.15 -4.24 0.72
C PHE A 191 4.55 -3.23 -0.35
N THR A 192 5.73 -3.42 -0.95
CA THR A 192 6.13 -2.63 -2.12
C THR A 192 5.44 -3.13 -3.38
N GLU A 193 4.95 -2.25 -4.26
CA GLU A 193 4.39 -2.67 -5.57
C GLU A 193 5.44 -3.28 -6.51
N SER A 194 6.71 -3.30 -6.08
CA SER A 194 7.79 -4.07 -6.70
C SER A 194 7.67 -5.59 -6.43
N VAL A 195 6.92 -6.04 -5.43
CA VAL A 195 6.67 -7.48 -5.22
C VAL A 195 5.52 -7.96 -6.11
N ILE A 196 5.67 -9.15 -6.70
CA ILE A 196 4.60 -9.80 -7.47
C ILE A 196 3.51 -10.18 -6.49
N HIS A 197 2.30 -9.71 -6.75
CA HIS A 197 1.17 -9.91 -5.87
C HIS A 197 -0.11 -10.14 -6.66
N ALA A 198 -1.14 -10.70 -6.01
CA ALA A 198 -2.40 -10.99 -6.66
C ALA A 198 -3.59 -10.79 -5.72
N THR A 199 -4.72 -10.47 -6.35
CA THR A 199 -6.04 -10.61 -5.73
C THR A 199 -6.55 -12.03 -5.95
N ASN A 200 -7.15 -12.62 -4.91
CA ASN A 200 -7.73 -13.96 -4.95
C ASN A 200 -9.23 -13.95 -4.67
N ASP A 201 -9.90 -15.02 -5.11
CA ASP A 201 -11.31 -15.30 -4.79
C ASP A 201 -11.49 -15.41 -3.27
N TRP A 202 -12.53 -14.79 -2.73
CA TRP A 202 -12.82 -14.86 -1.29
C TRP A 202 -13.67 -16.09 -0.99
N THR A 203 -13.03 -17.12 -0.43
CA THR A 203 -13.64 -18.44 -0.20
C THR A 203 -13.99 -18.69 1.26
N ASN A 204 -13.66 -17.77 2.17
CA ASN A 204 -14.08 -17.87 3.57
C ASN A 204 -15.62 -17.78 3.68
N PRO A 205 -16.30 -18.81 4.20
CA PRO A 205 -17.75 -18.82 4.34
C PRO A 205 -18.24 -18.03 5.56
N ASP A 206 -17.37 -17.78 6.55
CA ASP A 206 -17.76 -17.31 7.88
C ASP A 206 -17.94 -15.79 7.94
N ASN A 207 -17.12 -15.04 7.18
CA ASN A 207 -17.15 -13.57 7.19
C ASN A 207 -16.82 -12.98 5.81
N PRO A 208 -17.29 -11.76 5.50
CA PRO A 208 -16.76 -10.99 4.38
C PRO A 208 -15.33 -10.53 4.67
N ARG A 209 -14.54 -10.25 3.62
CA ARG A 209 -13.32 -9.44 3.73
C ARG A 209 -13.69 -7.98 3.67
N CYS A 210 -13.44 -7.24 4.74
CA CYS A 210 -13.58 -5.78 4.78
C CYS A 210 -12.18 -5.17 4.90
N ALA A 211 -11.73 -4.43 3.89
CA ALA A 211 -10.37 -3.92 3.85
C ALA A 211 -10.26 -2.51 3.27
N VAL A 212 -9.27 -1.76 3.76
CA VAL A 212 -8.94 -0.40 3.32
C VAL A 212 -7.54 -0.41 2.73
N PHE A 213 -7.43 -0.08 1.44
CA PHE A 213 -6.20 -0.03 0.69
C PHE A 213 -5.75 1.43 0.58
N ASN A 214 -4.49 1.70 0.91
CA ASN A 214 -3.84 2.98 0.70
C ASN A 214 -2.55 2.77 -0.09
N CYS A 215 -2.16 3.74 -0.90
CA CYS A 215 -0.89 3.75 -1.61
C CYS A 215 -0.08 4.96 -1.21
N TYR A 216 1.19 4.74 -0.89
CA TYR A 216 2.10 5.77 -0.43
C TYR A 216 3.35 5.83 -1.27
N ASN A 217 3.94 7.01 -1.32
CA ASN A 217 5.18 7.24 -2.03
C ASN A 217 6.07 8.21 -1.27
N SER A 218 7.33 8.29 -1.69
CA SER A 218 8.20 9.36 -1.25
C SER A 218 7.67 10.71 -1.73
N ILE A 219 8.07 11.80 -1.07
CA ILE A 219 7.68 13.16 -1.46
C ILE A 219 8.22 13.58 -2.84
N TRP A 220 9.07 12.75 -3.45
CA TRP A 220 9.79 13.02 -4.71
C TRP A 220 9.18 12.35 -5.93
N ALA A 221 8.17 11.51 -5.77
CA ALA A 221 7.60 10.72 -6.85
C ALA A 221 6.07 10.72 -6.78
N GLN A 222 5.44 10.54 -7.94
CA GLN A 222 4.00 10.34 -8.06
C GLN A 222 3.70 9.34 -9.17
N TRP A 223 2.82 8.38 -8.89
CA TRP A 223 2.31 7.41 -9.86
C TRP A 223 0.85 7.68 -10.20
N PHE A 224 0.00 7.87 -9.19
CA PHE A 224 -1.42 8.14 -9.39
C PHE A 224 -1.70 9.64 -9.35
N ARG A 225 -2.55 10.12 -10.27
CA ARG A 225 -3.15 11.46 -10.14
C ARG A 225 -4.00 11.48 -8.87
N LEU A 226 -3.87 12.56 -8.10
CA LEU A 226 -4.66 12.74 -6.89
C LEU A 226 -6.14 12.90 -7.27
N ASN A 227 -6.95 11.90 -6.95
CA ASN A 227 -8.40 11.93 -7.14
C ASN A 227 -9.09 12.16 -5.79
N LEU A 228 -8.80 13.31 -5.19
CA LEU A 228 -9.34 13.76 -3.90
C LEU A 228 -9.65 15.26 -3.98
N SER A 229 -10.84 15.65 -3.52
CA SER A 229 -11.25 17.05 -3.58
C SER A 229 -10.50 17.91 -2.55
N HIS A 230 -10.28 19.17 -2.92
CA HIS A 230 -9.63 20.16 -2.07
C HIS A 230 -10.34 20.33 -0.73
N GLU A 231 -11.68 20.38 -0.76
CA GLU A 231 -12.53 20.60 0.40
C GLU A 231 -12.47 19.45 1.41
N ILE A 232 -12.17 18.23 0.96
CA ILE A 232 -11.95 17.09 1.86
C ILE A 232 -10.58 17.24 2.55
N ILE A 233 -9.55 17.65 1.80
CA ILE A 233 -8.20 17.84 2.34
C ILE A 233 -8.21 18.97 3.38
N GLU A 234 -8.80 20.12 3.09
CA GLU A 234 -8.84 21.27 4.01
C GLU A 234 -9.50 20.97 5.36
N LYS A 235 -10.41 19.99 5.41
CA LYS A 235 -11.06 19.55 6.65
C LYS A 235 -10.17 18.61 7.49
N MET A 236 -9.10 18.07 6.92
CA MET A 236 -8.16 17.23 7.68
C MET A 236 -7.27 18.10 8.58
N PRO A 237 -6.73 17.54 9.69
CA PRO A 237 -5.74 18.23 10.49
C PRO A 237 -4.51 18.66 9.66
N PRO A 238 -3.86 19.80 9.95
CA PRO A 238 -2.79 20.36 9.12
C PRO A 238 -1.67 19.36 8.76
N LYS A 239 -1.25 18.54 9.73
CA LYS A 239 -0.23 17.50 9.50
C LYS A 239 -0.69 16.46 8.47
N ARG A 240 -1.95 16.04 8.50
CA ARG A 240 -2.52 15.06 7.55
C ARG A 240 -2.70 15.65 6.16
N GLN A 241 -3.02 16.93 6.04
CA GLN A 241 -3.06 17.63 4.75
C GLN A 241 -1.73 17.45 3.99
N SER A 242 -0.60 17.44 4.71
CA SER A 242 0.72 17.26 4.11
C SER A 242 0.91 15.93 3.34
N LEU A 243 0.09 14.91 3.58
CA LEU A 243 0.09 13.67 2.77
C LEU A 243 -0.22 13.94 1.29
N PHE A 244 -0.86 15.07 0.98
CA PHE A 244 -1.35 15.41 -0.36
C PHE A 244 -0.60 16.60 -0.99
N ARG A 245 0.48 17.09 -0.37
CA ARG A 245 1.32 18.20 -0.89
C ARG A 245 2.05 17.84 -2.21
N GLY A 246 2.78 18.76 -2.83
CA GLY A 246 3.45 18.52 -4.13
C GLY A 246 4.58 17.46 -4.14
N THR A 247 5.11 17.11 -5.32
CA THR A 247 6.22 16.14 -5.57
C THR A 247 7.64 16.76 -5.55
N TRP A 248 7.87 17.80 -4.76
CA TRP A 248 9.17 18.47 -4.64
C TRP A 248 9.49 18.76 -3.18
N ALA A 249 10.70 19.23 -2.86
CA ALA A 249 10.98 19.73 -1.51
C ALA A 249 11.49 21.16 -1.45
N ILE A 250 12.16 21.64 -2.51
CA ILE A 250 12.69 23.00 -2.57
C ILE A 250 11.74 23.85 -3.42
N GLY A 251 11.41 25.05 -2.94
CA GLY A 251 10.38 25.92 -3.50
C GLY A 251 9.18 26.07 -2.55
N GLY A 252 8.49 27.22 -2.58
CA GLY A 252 7.34 27.50 -1.70
C GLY A 252 7.63 28.33 -0.43
N GLY A 253 8.72 29.10 -0.40
CA GLY A 253 9.09 29.97 0.73
C GLY A 253 10.14 29.37 1.69
N PRO A 254 10.39 30.00 2.86
CA PRO A 254 11.50 29.65 3.76
C PRO A 254 11.48 28.22 4.32
N GLY A 255 10.32 27.54 4.30
CA GLY A 255 10.14 26.18 4.81
C GLY A 255 10.23 25.07 3.77
N GLY A 256 10.24 25.37 2.46
CA GLY A 256 10.10 24.38 1.39
C GLY A 256 8.68 23.77 1.30
N ASN A 257 8.54 22.65 0.60
CA ASN A 257 7.25 21.96 0.42
C ASN A 257 6.83 21.22 1.70
N ARG A 258 6.24 21.94 2.65
CA ARG A 258 5.74 21.36 3.93
C ARG A 258 4.23 21.24 4.00
N ALA A 259 3.52 22.20 3.41
CA ALA A 259 2.06 22.28 3.44
C ALA A 259 1.44 21.85 2.10
N TYR A 260 0.21 21.35 2.19
CA TYR A 260 -0.64 21.21 1.01
C TYR A 260 -1.05 22.59 0.49
N SER A 261 -1.13 22.72 -0.83
CA SER A 261 -1.73 23.86 -1.54
C SER A 261 -2.37 23.34 -2.81
N LEU A 262 -3.48 23.95 -3.23
CA LEU A 262 -4.13 23.61 -4.50
C LEU A 262 -3.19 23.85 -5.70
N GLU A 263 -2.35 24.88 -5.61
CA GLU A 263 -1.32 25.20 -6.60
C GLU A 263 -0.23 24.13 -6.67
N ASN A 264 -0.08 23.34 -5.60
CA ASN A 264 0.92 22.28 -5.55
C ASN A 264 0.47 20.99 -6.24
N ASN A 265 -0.79 20.93 -6.69
CA ASN A 265 -1.34 19.77 -7.38
C ASN A 265 -0.97 19.86 -8.87
N THR A 266 -0.03 19.04 -9.32
CA THR A 266 0.33 18.95 -10.74
C THR A 266 -0.86 18.35 -11.51
N THR A 267 -1.57 19.18 -12.27
CA THR A 267 -2.67 18.79 -13.17
C THR A 267 -2.21 17.93 -14.34
#